data_AF-A0A238JCW6-F1
#
_entry.id   AF-A0A238JCW6-F1
#
_cell.length_a   1.000
_cell.length_b   1.000
_cell.length_c   1.000
_cell.angle_alpha   90.00
_cell.angle_beta   90.00
_cell.angle_gamma   90.00
#
_symmetry.space_group_name_H-M   'P 1'
#
loop_
_entity.id
_entity.type
_entity.pdbx_description
1 polymer ?
#
loop_
_entity_poly.entity_id
_entity_poly.type
_entity_poly.pdbx_seq_one_letter_code
_entity_poly.pdbx_strand_id
1 'polypeptide(L)'
;MALLALDSRWRRLHSPPFDGIFDIGFEEPEDWPHTAFEGGGDLIVGEDRLNHDLCRLEGRYFLRAVLYLPVRGSDDSFGFGLWTEVSETLFRAFLAAWSGDAQDIEPGEGLIANTPPGFEEELGTLCQIAPGPEDQRPRLHAIEGPLAEAQENGISFDDLLDIYAAAGNDIRPKLAQD
;
A
#
# COMPACT_ATOMS: atom_id res chain seq x y z
N MET A 1 27.92 -5.33 0.53
CA MET A 1 27.28 -5.80 -0.72
C MET A 1 26.02 -6.53 -0.32
N ALA A 2 24.87 -6.05 -0.79
CA ALA A 2 23.59 -6.74 -0.72
C ALA A 2 23.75 -8.16 -1.30
N LEU A 3 23.38 -9.21 -0.55
CA LEU A 3 23.49 -10.60 -1.00
C LEU A 3 22.70 -10.83 -2.30
N LEU A 4 21.59 -10.11 -2.44
CA LEU A 4 20.70 -10.15 -3.59
C LEU A 4 21.35 -9.59 -4.87
N ALA A 5 22.38 -8.75 -4.76
CA ALA A 5 23.09 -8.18 -5.91
C ALA A 5 23.81 -9.24 -6.77
N LEU A 6 23.98 -10.47 -6.25
CA LEU A 6 24.54 -11.59 -6.99
C LEU A 6 23.49 -12.34 -7.83
N ASP A 7 22.20 -12.23 -7.50
CA ASP A 7 21.11 -12.84 -8.27
C ASP A 7 20.97 -12.11 -9.63
N SER A 8 20.97 -12.86 -10.74
CA SER A 8 20.84 -12.28 -12.08
C SER A 8 19.47 -11.65 -12.31
N ARG A 9 18.41 -12.24 -11.75
CA ARG A 9 17.04 -11.72 -11.84
C ARG A 9 16.93 -10.39 -11.09
N TRP A 10 17.59 -10.27 -9.95
CA TRP A 10 17.63 -9.02 -9.17
C TRP A 10 18.34 -7.90 -9.94
N ARG A 11 19.51 -8.21 -10.54
CA ARG A 11 20.22 -7.25 -11.41
C ARG A 11 19.38 -6.85 -12.61
N ARG A 12 18.64 -7.80 -13.20
CA ARG A 12 17.74 -7.55 -14.32
C ARG A 12 16.57 -6.65 -13.94
N LEU A 13 16.01 -6.80 -12.74
CA LEU A 13 14.97 -5.93 -12.20
C LEU A 13 15.46 -4.48 -12.02
N HIS A 14 16.74 -4.29 -11.74
CA HIS A 14 17.38 -2.97 -11.61
C HIS A 14 18.07 -2.53 -12.90
N SER A 15 17.54 -2.93 -14.05
CA SER A 15 18.08 -2.57 -15.37
C SER A 15 16.97 -2.47 -16.41
N PRO A 16 17.12 -1.62 -17.45
CA PRO A 16 16.09 -1.44 -18.46
C PRO A 16 15.60 -2.76 -19.07
N PRO A 17 14.27 -2.96 -19.22
CA PRO A 17 13.21 -1.95 -19.15
C PRO A 17 12.68 -1.65 -17.73
N PHE A 18 13.17 -2.34 -16.71
CA PHE A 18 12.82 -2.06 -15.32
C PHE A 18 13.77 -1.00 -14.72
N ASP A 19 13.37 -0.44 -13.59
CA ASP A 19 14.18 0.55 -12.84
C ASP A 19 14.21 0.22 -11.33
N GLY A 20 13.96 -1.05 -10.99
CA GLY A 20 13.88 -1.55 -9.62
C GLY A 20 12.50 -2.08 -9.24
N ILE A 21 12.29 -2.18 -7.93
CA ILE A 21 11.01 -2.55 -7.32
C ILE A 21 9.96 -1.49 -7.66
N PHE A 22 8.71 -1.93 -7.85
CA PHE A 22 7.57 -1.04 -8.01
C PHE A 22 6.47 -1.42 -7.03
N ASP A 23 5.74 -0.41 -6.57
CA ASP A 23 4.68 -0.59 -5.58
C ASP A 23 3.40 -1.15 -6.22
N ILE A 24 2.62 -1.87 -5.44
CA ILE A 24 1.26 -2.29 -5.80
C ILE A 24 0.28 -1.52 -4.93
N GLY A 25 -0.82 -1.08 -5.51
CA GLY A 25 -1.91 -0.49 -4.75
C GLY A 25 -3.23 -0.53 -5.51
N PHE A 26 -4.26 -0.03 -4.84
CA PHE A 26 -5.64 -0.11 -5.32
C PHE A 26 -6.21 1.28 -5.58
N GLU A 27 -7.03 1.40 -6.62
CA GLU A 27 -7.69 2.68 -6.95
C GLU A 27 -8.81 3.03 -5.97
N GLU A 28 -9.42 2.02 -5.34
CA GLU A 28 -10.57 2.18 -4.45
C GLU A 28 -10.60 1.11 -3.35
N PRO A 29 -11.28 1.37 -2.21
CA PRO A 29 -11.58 0.32 -1.24
C PRO A 29 -12.37 -0.81 -1.89
N GLU A 30 -12.19 -2.05 -1.43
CA GLU A 30 -12.87 -3.22 -2.00
C GLU A 30 -14.40 -3.13 -1.90
N ASP A 31 -14.90 -2.44 -0.86
CA ASP A 31 -16.32 -2.20 -0.64
C ASP A 31 -16.94 -1.14 -1.56
N TRP A 32 -16.16 -0.41 -2.37
CA TRP A 32 -16.68 0.68 -3.21
C TRP A 32 -17.65 0.13 -4.28
N PRO A 33 -18.96 0.45 -4.22
CA PRO A 33 -19.97 -0.20 -5.05
C PRO A 33 -20.27 0.54 -6.35
N HIS A 34 -19.64 1.71 -6.56
CA HIS A 34 -19.97 2.61 -7.65
C HIS A 34 -19.11 2.33 -8.88
N THR A 35 -19.15 3.23 -9.86
CA THR A 35 -18.23 3.13 -10.99
C THR A 35 -16.79 3.17 -10.50
N ALA A 36 -15.95 2.40 -11.17
CA ALA A 36 -14.52 2.38 -10.90
C ALA A 36 -13.95 3.80 -11.01
N PHE A 37 -13.06 4.14 -10.09
CA PHE A 37 -12.33 5.41 -10.16
C PHE A 37 -11.40 5.44 -11.38
N GLU A 38 -11.71 6.27 -12.37
CA GLU A 38 -10.92 6.39 -13.62
C GLU A 38 -9.65 7.26 -13.45
N GLY A 39 -9.37 7.72 -12.23
CA GLY A 39 -8.30 8.66 -11.94
C GLY A 39 -8.69 10.11 -12.25
N GLY A 40 -8.33 11.03 -11.35
CA GLY A 40 -8.53 12.47 -11.52
C GLY A 40 -9.70 13.04 -10.70
N GLY A 41 -9.38 14.02 -9.86
CA GLY A 41 -10.37 14.76 -9.07
C GLY A 41 -11.12 13.90 -8.06
N ASP A 42 -12.34 14.33 -7.72
CA ASP A 42 -13.26 13.59 -6.86
C ASP A 42 -14.36 12.91 -7.68
N LEU A 43 -14.60 11.63 -7.39
CA LEU A 43 -15.80 10.91 -7.80
C LEU A 43 -16.84 11.04 -6.68
N ILE A 44 -18.00 11.64 -7.00
CA ILE A 44 -19.07 11.91 -6.02
C ILE A 44 -20.36 11.22 -6.46
N VAL A 45 -20.91 10.36 -5.60
CA VAL A 45 -22.19 9.67 -5.81
C VAL A 45 -23.07 9.84 -4.57
N GLY A 46 -24.02 10.77 -4.63
CA GLY A 46 -24.84 11.12 -3.47
C GLY A 46 -23.99 11.73 -2.35
N GLU A 47 -23.93 11.06 -1.20
CA GLU A 47 -23.06 11.45 -0.07
C GLU A 47 -21.69 10.78 -0.10
N ASP A 48 -21.51 9.78 -0.95
CA ASP A 48 -20.26 9.04 -1.09
C ASP A 48 -19.29 9.84 -1.96
N ARG A 49 -18.01 9.79 -1.59
CA ARG A 49 -16.96 10.52 -2.29
C ARG A 49 -15.68 9.71 -2.25
N LEU A 50 -15.01 9.61 -3.39
CA LEU A 50 -13.73 8.95 -3.55
C LEU A 50 -12.77 9.86 -4.32
N ASN A 51 -11.52 9.92 -3.91
CA ASN A 51 -10.42 10.48 -4.69
C ASN A 51 -9.15 9.64 -4.49
N HIS A 52 -7.99 10.15 -4.89
CA HIS A 52 -6.73 9.40 -4.84
C HIS A 52 -6.30 8.91 -3.45
N ASP A 53 -6.72 9.59 -2.38
CA ASP A 53 -6.21 9.34 -1.02
C ASP A 53 -7.33 9.25 0.04
N LEU A 54 -8.54 9.70 -0.27
CA LEU A 54 -9.67 9.80 0.64
C LEU A 54 -10.91 9.12 0.06
N CYS A 55 -11.61 8.35 0.89
CA CYS A 55 -12.92 7.82 0.58
C CYS A 55 -13.89 8.00 1.76
N ARG A 56 -15.12 8.39 1.44
CA ARG A 56 -16.27 8.33 2.34
C ARG A 56 -17.34 7.48 1.65
N LEU A 57 -17.80 6.44 2.35
CA LEU A 57 -18.79 5.49 1.83
C LEU A 57 -19.78 5.14 2.95
N GLU A 58 -21.06 5.48 2.77
CA GLU A 58 -22.13 5.16 3.73
C GLU A 58 -21.84 5.59 5.19
N GLY A 59 -21.12 6.70 5.37
CA GLY A 59 -20.71 7.20 6.68
C GLY A 59 -19.47 6.53 7.29
N ARG A 60 -18.85 5.59 6.58
CA ARG A 60 -17.50 5.06 6.86
C ARG A 60 -16.45 5.93 6.17
N TYR A 61 -15.23 5.92 6.71
CA TYR A 61 -14.13 6.79 6.28
C TYR A 61 -12.90 5.96 6.01
N PHE A 62 -12.25 6.19 4.88
CA PHE A 62 -11.08 5.43 4.47
C PHE A 62 -9.97 6.36 4.01
N LEU A 63 -8.74 5.99 4.36
CA LEU A 63 -7.52 6.64 3.91
C LEU A 63 -6.72 5.64 3.08
N ARG A 64 -6.11 6.11 1.99
CA ARG A 64 -5.09 5.34 1.31
C ARG A 64 -3.76 5.53 2.03
N ALA A 65 -3.14 4.44 2.45
CA ALA A 65 -1.90 4.43 3.20
C ALA A 65 -0.97 3.33 2.68
N VAL A 66 0.31 3.41 3.01
CA VAL A 66 1.34 2.52 2.47
C VAL A 66 1.92 1.64 3.57
N LEU A 67 1.83 0.34 3.37
CA LEU A 67 2.53 -0.67 4.17
C LEU A 67 3.83 -1.04 3.46
N TYR A 68 4.97 -0.84 4.10
CA TYR A 68 6.27 -1.16 3.50
C TYR A 68 6.78 -2.52 4.00
N LEU A 69 7.18 -3.38 3.05
CA LEU A 69 7.80 -4.67 3.29
C LEU A 69 9.29 -4.63 2.88
N PRO A 70 10.24 -4.72 3.83
CA PRO A 70 11.66 -4.78 3.49
C PRO A 70 12.00 -6.01 2.65
N VAL A 71 12.86 -5.86 1.63
CA VAL A 71 13.31 -7.01 0.83
C VAL A 71 14.64 -7.53 1.34
N ARG A 72 14.61 -8.75 1.88
CA ARG A 72 15.77 -9.38 2.53
C ARG A 72 16.97 -9.43 1.60
N GLY A 73 18.13 -9.01 2.12
CA GLY A 73 19.38 -9.03 1.38
C GLY A 73 19.58 -7.86 0.41
N SER A 74 18.70 -6.84 0.46
CA SER A 74 18.82 -5.55 -0.21
C SER A 74 18.52 -4.41 0.77
N ASP A 75 18.74 -3.16 0.36
CA ASP A 75 18.30 -1.97 1.12
C ASP A 75 16.92 -1.47 0.65
N ASP A 76 16.29 -2.18 -0.30
CA ASP A 76 15.03 -1.79 -0.91
C ASP A 76 13.83 -2.32 -0.12
N SER A 77 12.70 -1.63 -0.26
CA SER A 77 11.42 -2.04 0.32
C SER A 77 10.34 -1.96 -0.75
N PHE A 78 9.41 -2.90 -0.68
CA PHE A 78 8.21 -2.92 -1.49
C PHE A 78 7.09 -2.17 -0.77
N GLY A 79 6.44 -1.22 -1.44
CA GLY A 79 5.29 -0.50 -0.92
C GLY A 79 3.97 -1.13 -1.35
N PHE A 80 3.07 -1.27 -0.37
CA PHE A 80 1.73 -1.75 -0.56
C PHE A 80 0.71 -0.66 -0.24
N GLY A 81 0.16 -0.03 -1.27
CA GLY A 81 -0.81 1.06 -1.17
C GLY A 81 -2.22 0.54 -0.94
N LEU A 82 -2.59 0.40 0.33
CA LEU A 82 -3.86 -0.14 0.81
C LEU A 82 -4.84 0.96 1.20
N TRP A 83 -6.12 0.73 0.94
CA TRP A 83 -7.19 1.45 1.62
C TRP A 83 -7.36 0.91 3.04
N THR A 84 -7.58 1.81 3.97
CA THR A 84 -7.75 1.50 5.39
C THR A 84 -8.97 2.23 5.93
N GLU A 85 -9.93 1.49 6.47
CA GLU A 85 -11.05 2.09 7.20
C GLU A 85 -10.56 2.66 8.53
N VAL A 86 -10.89 3.91 8.81
CA VAL A 86 -10.45 4.64 10.00
C VAL A 86 -11.63 5.35 10.66
N SER A 87 -11.43 5.81 11.89
CA SER A 87 -12.40 6.69 12.55
C SER A 87 -12.56 8.02 11.80
N GLU A 88 -13.76 8.62 11.89
CA GLU A 88 -14.03 9.96 11.36
C GLU A 88 -13.05 11.01 11.91
N THR A 89 -12.71 10.92 13.20
CA THR A 89 -11.77 11.84 13.86
C THR A 89 -10.41 11.82 13.18
N LEU A 90 -9.87 10.62 12.92
CA LEU A 90 -8.57 10.46 12.29
C LEU A 90 -8.59 10.88 10.81
N PHE A 91 -9.65 10.51 10.09
CA PHE A 91 -9.85 10.96 8.71
C PHE A 91 -9.85 12.50 8.61
N ARG A 92 -10.58 13.17 9.51
CA ARG A 92 -10.64 14.64 9.54
C ARG A 92 -9.30 15.28 9.90
N ALA A 93 -8.51 14.65 10.76
CA ALA A 93 -7.16 15.12 11.09
C ALA A 93 -6.24 15.11 9.85
N PHE A 94 -6.24 14.01 9.08
CA PHE A 94 -5.50 13.92 7.82
C PHE A 94 -6.00 14.93 6.78
N LEU A 95 -7.32 15.07 6.64
CA LEU A 95 -7.91 16.05 5.73
C LEU A 95 -7.49 17.49 6.05
N ALA A 96 -7.47 17.87 7.33
CA ALA A 96 -7.04 19.19 7.77
C ALA A 96 -5.55 19.42 7.47
N ALA A 97 -4.70 18.45 7.81
CA ALA A 97 -3.26 18.55 7.55
C ALA A 97 -2.93 18.70 6.06
N TRP A 98 -3.57 17.92 5.18
CA TRP A 98 -3.36 18.03 3.72
C TRP A 98 -3.94 19.31 3.12
N SER A 99 -4.90 19.95 3.79
CA SER A 99 -5.42 21.26 3.40
C SER A 99 -4.51 22.43 3.81
N GLY A 100 -3.39 22.16 4.48
CA GLY A 100 -2.43 23.17 4.95
C GLY A 100 -2.75 23.74 6.34
N ASP A 101 -3.78 23.23 7.00
CA ASP A 101 -4.07 23.53 8.40
C ASP A 101 -3.16 22.65 9.27
N ALA A 102 -1.88 23.03 9.35
CA ALA A 102 -0.83 22.24 9.98
C ALA A 102 -1.23 21.81 11.40
N GLN A 103 -1.47 20.50 11.55
CA GLN A 103 -1.87 19.88 12.79
C GLN A 103 -1.00 18.63 13.00
N ASP A 104 -0.47 18.48 14.21
CA ASP A 104 0.16 17.23 14.62
C ASP A 104 -0.92 16.15 14.61
N ILE A 105 -0.79 15.18 13.71
CA ILE A 105 -1.70 14.04 13.63
C ILE A 105 -1.11 12.95 14.52
N GLU A 106 -1.83 12.61 15.58
CA GLU A 106 -1.51 11.44 16.40
C GLU A 106 -1.77 10.15 15.59
N PRO A 107 -0.91 9.13 15.72
CA PRO A 107 -1.20 7.82 15.16
C PRO A 107 -2.54 7.28 15.66
N GLY A 108 -3.24 6.58 14.77
CA GLY A 108 -4.52 5.95 15.10
C GLY A 108 -4.58 4.51 14.62
N GLU A 109 -5.75 3.90 14.79
CA GLU A 109 -6.03 2.55 14.32
C GLU A 109 -6.85 2.58 13.04
N GLY A 110 -6.74 1.52 12.24
CA GLY A 110 -7.59 1.28 11.09
C GLY A 110 -7.60 -0.19 10.68
N LEU A 111 -8.54 -0.54 9.80
CA LEU A 111 -8.72 -1.89 9.26
C LEU A 111 -8.40 -1.91 7.77
N ILE A 112 -7.59 -2.86 7.32
CA ILE A 112 -7.29 -3.03 5.89
C ILE A 112 -8.59 -3.27 5.12
N ALA A 113 -8.81 -2.50 4.05
CA ALA A 113 -10.03 -2.50 3.24
C ALA A 113 -9.81 -2.97 1.80
N ASN A 114 -8.69 -3.65 1.53
CA ASN A 114 -8.45 -4.38 0.28
C ASN A 114 -7.85 -5.74 0.61
N THR A 115 -8.13 -6.75 -0.22
CA THR A 115 -7.43 -8.04 -0.17
C THR A 115 -6.01 -7.91 -0.74
N PRO A 116 -4.94 -8.02 0.08
CA PRO A 116 -3.57 -7.87 -0.40
C PRO A 116 -3.06 -9.14 -1.12
N PRO A 117 -2.65 -9.09 -2.39
CA PRO A 117 -2.01 -10.21 -3.08
C PRO A 117 -0.87 -10.86 -2.29
N GLY A 118 -0.93 -12.19 -2.13
CA GLY A 118 0.01 -12.97 -1.32
C GLY A 118 -0.26 -12.96 0.19
N PHE A 119 -1.35 -12.31 0.60
CA PHE A 119 -1.77 -12.09 1.97
C PHE A 119 -3.32 -12.06 2.04
N GLU A 120 -4.00 -12.92 1.29
CA GLU A 120 -5.44 -12.83 1.07
C GLU A 120 -6.29 -12.88 2.36
N GLU A 121 -5.75 -13.45 3.43
CA GLU A 121 -6.34 -13.54 4.76
C GLU A 121 -6.31 -12.22 5.56
N GLU A 122 -5.62 -11.18 5.08
CA GLU A 122 -5.36 -9.94 5.80
C GLU A 122 -6.39 -8.83 5.53
N LEU A 123 -7.45 -9.13 4.77
CA LEU A 123 -8.61 -8.23 4.66
C LEU A 123 -9.23 -8.05 6.05
N GLY A 124 -9.39 -6.80 6.48
CA GLY A 124 -9.92 -6.46 7.80
C GLY A 124 -8.90 -6.57 8.95
N THR A 125 -7.61 -6.78 8.66
CA THR A 125 -6.57 -6.78 9.70
C THR A 125 -6.42 -5.40 10.32
N LEU A 126 -6.23 -5.39 11.65
CA LEU A 126 -5.97 -4.19 12.43
C LEU A 126 -4.55 -3.68 12.19
N CYS A 127 -4.44 -2.40 11.85
CA CYS A 127 -3.19 -1.70 11.67
C CYS A 127 -3.15 -0.42 12.50
N GLN A 128 -1.95 -0.02 12.89
CA GLN A 128 -1.68 1.35 13.26
C GLN A 128 -1.40 2.18 11.98
N ILE A 129 -2.04 3.33 11.87
CA ILE A 129 -1.79 4.32 10.83
C ILE A 129 -1.12 5.55 11.42
N ALA A 130 -0.07 6.02 10.78
CA ALA A 130 0.69 7.20 11.21
C ALA A 130 1.03 8.10 10.02
N PRO A 131 1.29 9.40 10.23
CA PRO A 131 1.73 10.29 9.16
C PRO A 131 3.01 9.77 8.46
N GLY A 132 3.05 9.92 7.13
CA GLY A 132 4.27 9.69 6.36
C GLY A 132 5.24 10.87 6.48
N PRO A 133 6.53 10.68 6.16
CA PRO A 133 7.48 11.79 6.08
C PRO A 133 7.20 12.66 4.85
N GLU A 134 7.31 13.98 4.97
CA GLU A 134 7.39 14.94 3.85
C GLU A 134 6.41 14.68 2.69
N ASP A 135 5.13 15.03 2.87
CA ASP A 135 4.05 14.91 1.88
C ASP A 135 3.78 13.48 1.35
N GLN A 136 4.44 12.46 1.90
CA GLN A 136 4.12 11.07 1.60
C GLN A 136 2.78 10.67 2.20
N ARG A 137 2.16 9.68 1.57
CA ARG A 137 0.98 9.01 2.11
C ARG A 137 1.24 8.49 3.53
N PRO A 138 0.19 8.33 4.34
CA PRO A 138 0.31 7.77 5.68
C PRO A 138 0.93 6.36 5.61
N ARG A 139 1.60 5.96 6.69
CA ARG A 139 2.21 4.64 6.83
C ARG A 139 1.28 3.71 7.59
N LEU A 140 1.27 2.45 7.18
CA LEU A 140 0.60 1.37 7.88
C LEU A 140 1.61 0.45 8.55
N HIS A 141 1.26 0.06 9.78
CA HIS A 141 1.94 -0.96 10.55
C HIS A 141 0.90 -1.97 11.02
N ALA A 142 0.95 -3.19 10.46
CA ALA A 142 0.12 -4.30 10.92
C ALA A 142 0.47 -4.64 12.37
N ILE A 143 -0.55 -4.89 13.19
CA ILE A 143 -0.36 -5.16 14.63
C ILE A 143 0.08 -6.61 14.84
N GLU A 144 -0.50 -7.54 14.09
CA GLU A 144 -0.23 -8.97 14.17
C GLU A 144 -0.47 -9.64 12.81
N GLY A 145 -0.15 -10.94 12.72
CA GLY A 145 -0.38 -11.74 11.53
C GLY A 145 0.77 -11.72 10.50
N PRO A 146 0.59 -12.47 9.39
CA PRO A 146 1.55 -12.53 8.29
C PRO A 146 2.10 -11.18 7.82
N LEU A 147 1.28 -10.13 7.72
CA LEU A 147 1.77 -8.79 7.32
C LEU A 147 2.70 -8.19 8.37
N ALA A 148 2.39 -8.32 9.67
CA ALA A 148 3.27 -7.84 10.73
C ALA A 148 4.61 -8.57 10.73
N GLU A 149 4.57 -9.90 10.55
CA GLU A 149 5.78 -10.73 10.42
C GLU A 149 6.62 -10.34 9.19
N ALA A 150 5.97 -10.02 8.07
CA ALA A 150 6.62 -9.57 6.84
C ALA A 150 7.23 -8.17 6.98
N GLN A 151 6.62 -7.25 7.72
CA GLN A 151 7.20 -5.94 8.02
C GLN A 151 8.43 -6.05 8.93
N GLU A 152 8.38 -6.91 9.95
CA GLU A 152 9.46 -7.08 10.91
C GLU A 152 10.66 -7.83 10.31
N ASN A 153 10.40 -8.95 9.63
CA ASN A 153 11.44 -9.85 9.15
C ASN A 153 11.82 -9.61 7.68
N GLY A 154 11.07 -8.77 6.97
CA GLY A 154 11.15 -8.61 5.53
C GLY A 154 10.61 -9.82 4.76
N ILE A 155 10.45 -9.65 3.45
CA ILE A 155 10.09 -10.70 2.48
C ILE A 155 11.32 -11.12 1.66
N SER A 156 11.33 -12.36 1.18
CA SER A 156 12.34 -12.79 0.20
C SER A 156 12.06 -12.19 -1.18
N PHE A 157 13.04 -12.28 -2.09
CA PHE A 157 12.80 -11.85 -3.46
C PHE A 157 11.79 -12.75 -4.19
N ASP A 158 11.75 -14.04 -3.87
CA ASP A 158 10.77 -14.95 -4.48
C ASP A 158 9.34 -14.61 -3.98
N ASP A 159 9.17 -14.26 -2.70
CA ASP A 159 7.89 -13.77 -2.15
C ASP A 159 7.44 -12.49 -2.87
N LEU A 160 8.37 -11.54 -3.12
CA LEU A 160 8.06 -10.32 -3.90
C LEU A 160 7.56 -10.67 -5.31
N LEU A 161 8.21 -11.63 -5.98
CA LEU A 161 7.78 -12.07 -7.31
C LEU A 161 6.42 -12.79 -7.26
N ASP A 162 6.09 -13.48 -6.17
CA ASP A 162 4.78 -14.10 -5.96
C ASP A 162 3.70 -13.03 -5.78
N ILE A 163 3.97 -11.99 -4.99
CA ILE A 163 3.08 -10.84 -4.84
C ILE A 163 2.82 -10.17 -6.20
N TYR A 164 3.87 -9.92 -6.99
CA TYR A 164 3.69 -9.35 -8.33
C TYR A 164 2.84 -10.25 -9.23
N ALA A 165 3.07 -11.56 -9.23
CA ALA A 165 2.28 -12.49 -10.03
C ALA A 165 0.81 -12.52 -9.58
N ALA A 166 0.56 -12.55 -8.27
CA ALA A 166 -0.79 -12.51 -7.69
C ALA A 166 -1.51 -11.18 -7.99
N ALA A 167 -0.77 -10.07 -8.08
CA ALA A 167 -1.27 -8.77 -8.53
C ALA A 167 -1.45 -8.66 -10.05
N GLY A 168 -1.30 -9.74 -10.82
CA GLY A 168 -1.44 -9.76 -12.28
C GLY A 168 -0.23 -9.23 -13.06
N ASN A 169 0.90 -9.00 -12.37
CA ASN A 169 2.14 -8.45 -12.91
C ASN A 169 3.27 -9.49 -12.91
N ASP A 170 3.04 -10.72 -13.41
CA ASP A 170 4.11 -11.73 -13.44
C ASP A 170 5.27 -11.30 -14.37
N ILE A 171 6.36 -10.86 -13.75
CA ILE A 171 7.56 -10.37 -14.42
C ILE A 171 8.63 -11.44 -14.58
N ARG A 172 8.49 -12.62 -13.98
CA ARG A 172 9.51 -13.68 -14.01
C ARG A 172 9.96 -14.06 -15.43
N PRO A 173 9.06 -14.16 -16.43
CA PRO A 173 9.48 -14.47 -17.80
C PRO A 173 10.42 -13.42 -18.40
N LYS A 174 10.31 -12.15 -17.97
CA LYS A 174 11.17 -11.04 -18.43
C LYS A 174 12.50 -10.99 -17.69
N LEU A 175 12.54 -11.47 -16.45
CA LEU A 175 13.76 -11.55 -15.64
C LEU A 175 14.68 -12.71 -16.04
N ALA A 176 14.13 -13.75 -16.66
CA ALA A 176 14.86 -14.93 -17.13
C ALA A 176 15.46 -14.78 -18.54
N GLN A 177 15.22 -13.65 -19.21
CA GLN A 177 15.78 -13.37 -20.53
C GLN A 177 17.13 -12.67 -20.37
N ASP A 178 18.18 -13.29 -20.92
CA ASP A 178 19.53 -12.73 -21.02
C ASP A 178 19.58 -11.46 -21.87
#